data_AF-A0A660E348-F1
#
_entry.id   AF-A0A660E348-F1
#
_cell.length_a   1.000
_cell.length_b   1.000
_cell.length_c   1.000
_cell.angle_alpha   90.00
_cell.angle_beta   90.00
_cell.angle_gamma   90.00
#
_symmetry.space_group_name_H-M   'P 1'
#
loop_
_entity.id
_entity.type
_entity.pdbx_description
1 polymer ?
#
loop_
_entity_poly.entity_id
_entity_poly.type
_entity_poly.pdbx_seq_one_letter_code
_entity_poly.pdbx_strand_id
1 'polypeptide(L)'
;MSKKAFLILAIVTGIVSAGCSTNKQSNNVKASSTTAQSSSKVTEKINPLVGKTLSTEKGDLDVAYKMANKKVKFYRNLNQFGKKSGQISEYVTEKSFVFGVAEKYTTEKGTFYHVVEYQSNGLDNERHPSNSKFIKFWGNLGYVKASDMKRFNPINSEWTYQKKQPYYIAKPYGHRIWNRPPYTVHYTYISHVLDRLTTTQLYATKEAVKHNGSHYIYLETAKGRKLGWIYKSPKTLVAGKYRDASKQLLTLKKGETKKTHIQSKKSTNNLVSKNDSISMQQRAYIVRNKKHKIIRVLVIGNDNRPTKIMFKNGQATKLINYSYLRKPWKTITNKKKLRTHYTADGSYNNDGSVRTKFYSTKSKKLVQVMTVGWDAYATTTIYRNGNVKFATVSPKQLNTYPISDFD
;
A
#
# COMPACT_ATOMS: atom_id res chain seq x y z
N MET A 1 51.69 14.77 -17.30
CA MET A 1 51.40 15.59 -18.49
C MET A 1 49.89 15.49 -18.75
N SER A 2 49.14 16.57 -18.49
CA SER A 2 48.41 17.41 -19.50
C SER A 2 47.07 16.79 -19.92
N LYS A 3 45.92 17.46 -20.07
CA LYS A 3 45.36 18.79 -19.80
C LYS A 3 43.83 18.62 -19.94
N LYS A 4 43.06 19.56 -19.39
CA LYS A 4 41.60 19.74 -19.55
C LYS A 4 41.18 19.82 -21.03
N ALA A 5 39.92 19.50 -21.33
CA ALA A 5 39.14 20.20 -22.35
C ALA A 5 37.63 20.17 -22.04
N PHE A 6 37.08 21.38 -21.93
CA PHE A 6 35.66 21.73 -22.02
C PHE A 6 35.22 21.64 -23.49
N LEU A 7 33.94 21.36 -23.74
CA LEU A 7 33.31 21.74 -25.01
C LEU A 7 31.92 22.32 -24.76
N ILE A 8 31.80 23.60 -25.10
CA ILE A 8 30.58 24.38 -25.26
C ILE A 8 30.30 24.41 -26.76
N LEU A 9 29.05 24.22 -27.18
CA LEU A 9 28.58 24.81 -28.43
C LEU A 9 27.09 25.17 -28.31
N ALA A 10 26.82 26.47 -28.36
CA ALA A 10 25.52 27.05 -28.64
C ALA A 10 25.54 27.53 -30.10
N ILE A 11 24.47 27.25 -30.85
CA ILE A 11 24.19 27.94 -32.10
C ILE A 11 22.77 28.49 -32.00
N VAL A 12 22.70 29.81 -32.04
CA VAL A 12 21.52 30.63 -32.28
C VAL A 12 21.49 30.93 -33.77
N THR A 13 20.37 30.67 -34.43
CA THR A 13 19.95 31.39 -35.64
C THR A 13 18.43 31.56 -35.59
N GLY A 14 17.99 32.81 -35.74
CA GLY A 14 16.59 33.18 -35.79
C GLY A 14 16.12 33.57 -37.20
N ILE A 15 14.99 34.29 -37.19
CA ILE A 15 14.40 35.13 -38.25
C ILE A 15 13.30 34.46 -39.11
N VAL A 16 12.07 34.76 -38.71
CA VAL A 16 10.96 35.38 -39.48
C VAL A 16 11.09 35.39 -41.01
N SER A 17 10.09 34.86 -41.70
CA SER A 17 9.59 35.47 -42.93
C SER A 17 8.09 35.22 -43.11
N ALA A 18 7.37 36.33 -43.21
CA ALA A 18 6.01 36.41 -43.70
C ALA A 18 6.01 36.58 -45.22
N GLY A 19 4.96 36.08 -45.87
CA GLY A 19 4.29 36.77 -46.97
C GLY A 19 4.78 36.53 -48.39
N CYS A 20 3.88 36.01 -49.24
CA CYS A 20 3.34 36.66 -50.44
C CYS A 20 2.55 35.59 -51.25
N SER A 21 1.21 35.60 -51.24
CA SER A 21 0.30 36.34 -52.15
C SER A 21 0.28 35.71 -53.55
N THR A 22 -0.86 35.33 -54.17
CA THR A 22 -2.00 36.11 -54.71
C THR A 22 -2.88 35.10 -55.49
N ASN A 23 -4.19 35.20 -55.79
CA ASN A 23 -5.25 36.22 -55.77
C ASN A 23 -6.60 35.46 -55.75
N LYS A 24 -7.61 35.79 -54.93
CA LYS A 24 -8.68 36.79 -55.14
C LYS A 24 -9.52 36.61 -56.43
N GLN A 25 -10.80 36.27 -56.26
CA GLN A 25 -11.89 37.16 -56.70
C GLN A 25 -13.21 36.88 -55.96
N SER A 26 -13.85 37.96 -55.51
CA SER A 26 -15.16 38.02 -54.87
C SER A 26 -16.28 38.12 -55.91
N ASN A 27 -17.50 37.70 -55.56
CA ASN A 27 -18.69 38.48 -55.88
C ASN A 27 -19.80 38.24 -54.85
N ASN A 28 -20.35 39.35 -54.34
CA ASN A 28 -21.58 39.45 -53.57
C ASN A 28 -22.78 39.32 -54.51
N VAL A 29 -23.75 38.46 -54.18
CA VAL A 29 -25.16 38.66 -54.56
C VAL A 29 -26.05 38.15 -53.41
N LYS A 30 -26.86 39.05 -52.84
CA LYS A 30 -28.04 38.68 -52.06
C LYS A 30 -29.13 38.22 -53.02
N ALA A 31 -29.67 37.03 -52.81
CA ALA A 31 -31.01 36.68 -53.26
C ALA A 31 -31.66 35.74 -52.24
N SER A 32 -32.80 36.20 -51.73
CA SER A 32 -33.68 35.48 -50.84
C SER A 32 -34.25 34.25 -51.55
N SER A 33 -34.12 33.07 -50.95
CA SER A 33 -35.09 31.99 -51.14
C SER A 33 -35.24 31.22 -49.84
N THR A 34 -36.33 31.54 -49.15
CA THR A 34 -36.99 30.70 -48.17
C THR A 34 -37.17 29.30 -48.74
N THR A 35 -36.24 28.40 -48.44
CA THR A 35 -36.48 26.97 -48.48
C THR A 35 -36.46 26.49 -47.05
N ALA A 36 -37.65 26.20 -46.54
CA ALA A 36 -37.84 25.53 -45.27
C ALA A 36 -37.02 24.25 -45.29
N GLN A 37 -35.85 24.27 -44.64
CA GLN A 37 -35.18 23.05 -44.22
C GLN A 37 -36.12 22.41 -43.21
N SER A 38 -36.90 21.46 -43.72
CA SER A 38 -37.64 20.49 -42.94
C SER A 38 -36.71 20.02 -41.84
N SER A 39 -37.09 20.35 -40.60
CA SER A 39 -36.54 19.74 -39.41
C SER A 39 -36.90 18.26 -39.53
N SER A 40 -36.03 17.47 -40.16
CA SER A 40 -36.06 16.04 -40.04
C SER A 40 -35.88 15.77 -38.55
N LYS A 41 -37.01 15.53 -37.87
CA LYS A 41 -37.05 14.95 -36.54
C LYS A 41 -36.13 13.74 -36.63
N VAL A 42 -34.95 13.82 -36.03
CA VAL A 42 -34.14 12.65 -35.75
C VAL A 42 -35.00 11.85 -34.78
N THR A 43 -35.81 10.95 -35.31
CA THR A 43 -36.59 10.02 -34.51
C THR A 43 -35.55 9.16 -33.82
N GLU A 44 -35.25 9.52 -32.57
CA GLU A 44 -34.32 8.79 -31.73
C GLU A 44 -34.77 7.33 -31.77
N LYS A 45 -33.92 6.43 -32.31
CA LYS A 45 -34.31 5.04 -32.50
C LYS A 45 -34.41 4.38 -31.13
N ILE A 46 -35.59 4.47 -30.52
CA ILE A 46 -35.90 3.92 -29.22
C ILE A 46 -35.72 2.40 -29.28
N ASN A 47 -34.89 1.87 -28.38
CA ASN A 47 -34.75 0.42 -28.25
C ASN A 47 -36.06 -0.16 -27.70
N PRO A 48 -36.77 -1.05 -28.41
CA PRO A 48 -38.07 -1.57 -27.98
C PRO A 48 -38.01 -2.35 -26.65
N LEU A 49 -36.84 -2.88 -26.28
CA LEU A 49 -36.63 -3.61 -25.02
C LEU A 49 -36.44 -2.69 -23.81
N VAL A 50 -36.15 -1.41 -24.04
CA VAL A 50 -35.96 -0.40 -22.99
C VAL A 50 -37.11 0.61 -23.00
N GLY A 51 -37.62 0.98 -24.17
CA GLY A 51 -38.62 2.05 -24.31
C GLY A 51 -38.03 3.44 -24.07
N LYS A 52 -38.89 4.45 -24.03
CA LYS A 52 -38.49 5.83 -23.74
C LYS A 52 -38.04 5.97 -22.28
N THR A 53 -36.99 6.74 -22.03
CA THR A 53 -36.60 7.15 -20.68
C THR A 53 -37.61 8.16 -20.14
N LEU A 54 -38.23 7.84 -19.02
CA LEU A 54 -39.21 8.66 -18.32
C LEU A 54 -38.52 9.56 -17.27
N SER A 55 -37.52 9.02 -16.58
CA SER A 55 -36.70 9.79 -15.63
C SER A 55 -35.29 9.20 -15.50
N THR A 56 -34.35 10.07 -15.12
CA THR A 56 -32.98 9.70 -14.74
C THR A 56 -32.69 10.27 -13.37
N GLU A 57 -32.25 9.42 -12.45
CA GLU A 57 -31.85 9.77 -11.10
C GLU A 57 -30.35 9.48 -10.91
N LYS A 58 -29.61 10.40 -10.30
CA LYS A 58 -28.24 10.13 -9.90
C LYS A 58 -28.24 9.09 -8.77
N GLY A 59 -27.45 8.04 -8.92
CA GLY A 59 -27.29 7.00 -7.91
C GLY A 59 -26.24 7.35 -6.86
N ASP A 60 -26.17 6.51 -5.83
CA ASP A 60 -25.11 6.53 -4.83
C ASP A 60 -24.17 5.34 -5.06
N LEU A 61 -22.91 5.65 -5.38
CA LEU A 61 -21.88 4.66 -5.65
C LEU A 61 -21.50 3.86 -4.40
N ASP A 62 -21.71 4.38 -3.20
CA ASP A 62 -21.40 3.69 -1.95
C ASP A 62 -22.56 2.80 -1.44
N VAL A 63 -23.71 2.83 -2.13
CA VAL A 63 -24.75 1.80 -1.96
C VAL A 63 -24.39 0.59 -2.81
N ALA A 64 -24.05 -0.50 -2.12
CA ALA A 64 -23.56 -1.70 -2.76
C ALA A 64 -24.67 -2.63 -3.28
N TYR A 65 -24.40 -3.21 -4.45
CA TYR A 65 -25.22 -4.21 -5.11
C TYR A 65 -24.37 -5.42 -5.50
N LYS A 66 -25.03 -6.57 -5.61
CA LYS A 66 -24.50 -7.78 -6.26
C LYS A 66 -25.47 -8.25 -7.33
N MET A 67 -25.00 -9.08 -8.25
CA MET A 67 -25.90 -9.77 -9.18
C MET A 67 -26.89 -10.64 -8.39
N ALA A 68 -28.17 -10.58 -8.76
CA ALA A 68 -29.20 -11.43 -8.19
C ALA A 68 -29.00 -12.90 -8.59
N ASN A 69 -28.55 -13.12 -9.84
CA ASN A 69 -28.37 -14.42 -10.47
C ASN A 69 -26.93 -14.64 -10.96
N LYS A 70 -26.53 -15.89 -11.21
CA LYS A 70 -25.19 -16.23 -11.73
C LYS A 70 -24.93 -15.77 -13.18
N LYS A 71 -26.00 -15.49 -13.93
CA LYS A 71 -25.95 -15.08 -15.35
C LYS A 71 -26.66 -13.73 -15.51
N VAL A 72 -25.92 -12.64 -15.43
CA VAL A 72 -26.42 -11.28 -15.70
C VAL A 72 -25.62 -10.69 -16.85
N LYS A 73 -26.32 -10.03 -17.79
CA LYS A 73 -25.71 -9.39 -18.95
C LYS A 73 -25.64 -7.89 -18.74
N PHE A 74 -24.46 -7.34 -18.99
CA PHE A 74 -24.21 -5.90 -19.00
C PHE A 74 -24.07 -5.39 -20.42
N TYR A 75 -24.55 -4.18 -20.68
CA TYR A 75 -24.62 -3.59 -22.02
C TYR A 75 -23.91 -2.24 -22.07
N ARG A 76 -23.29 -1.92 -23.22
CA ARG A 76 -22.54 -0.65 -23.41
C ARG A 76 -23.38 0.60 -23.21
N ASN A 77 -24.64 0.54 -23.61
CA ASN A 77 -25.64 1.58 -23.45
C ASN A 77 -27.04 0.98 -23.60
N LEU A 78 -28.06 1.76 -23.25
CA LEU A 78 -29.47 1.37 -23.36
C LEU A 78 -29.91 1.11 -24.81
N ASN A 79 -29.36 1.81 -25.80
CA ASN A 79 -29.71 1.64 -27.23
C ASN A 79 -29.25 0.30 -27.82
N GLN A 80 -28.28 -0.35 -27.17
CA GLN A 80 -27.77 -1.66 -27.54
C GLN A 80 -28.24 -2.79 -26.60
N PHE A 81 -29.11 -2.48 -25.63
CA PHE A 81 -29.67 -3.46 -24.70
C PHE A 81 -30.38 -4.60 -25.46
N GLY A 82 -30.12 -5.84 -25.06
CA GLY A 82 -30.63 -7.05 -25.71
C GLY A 82 -29.89 -7.48 -26.99
N LYS A 83 -29.01 -6.65 -27.57
CA LYS A 83 -28.21 -7.02 -28.75
C LYS A 83 -26.91 -7.71 -28.33
N LYS A 84 -26.55 -8.81 -28.99
CA LYS A 84 -25.29 -9.53 -28.75
C LYS A 84 -24.07 -8.62 -28.94
N SER A 85 -24.07 -7.75 -29.95
CA SER A 85 -23.00 -6.78 -30.22
C SER A 85 -22.86 -5.66 -29.17
N GLY A 86 -23.91 -5.44 -28.37
CA GLY A 86 -23.93 -4.45 -27.29
C GLY A 86 -23.49 -4.99 -25.93
N GLN A 87 -23.36 -6.30 -25.81
CA GLN A 87 -23.01 -6.98 -24.57
C GLN A 87 -21.53 -6.72 -24.25
N ILE A 88 -21.22 -6.21 -23.06
CA ILE A 88 -19.84 -5.92 -22.62
C ILE A 88 -19.13 -7.21 -22.17
N SER A 89 -19.87 -8.17 -21.63
CA SER A 89 -19.29 -9.41 -21.12
C SER A 89 -20.11 -10.61 -21.59
N GLU A 90 -19.48 -11.63 -22.19
CA GLU A 90 -20.19 -12.87 -22.48
C GLU A 90 -20.60 -13.59 -21.19
N TYR A 91 -19.80 -13.47 -20.13
CA TYR A 91 -20.14 -13.80 -18.75
C TYR A 91 -19.21 -12.97 -17.83
N VAL A 92 -19.70 -11.97 -17.09
CA VAL A 92 -19.02 -11.59 -15.83
C VAL A 92 -19.25 -12.78 -14.89
N THR A 93 -18.50 -13.85 -15.11
CA THR A 93 -18.58 -15.15 -14.46
C THR A 93 -18.14 -15.03 -13.00
N GLU A 94 -18.92 -15.64 -12.10
CA GLU A 94 -18.53 -16.25 -10.81
C GLU A 94 -17.78 -15.43 -9.74
N LYS A 95 -17.30 -14.21 -10.01
CA LYS A 95 -16.25 -13.54 -9.22
C LYS A 95 -16.70 -12.65 -8.05
N SER A 96 -17.92 -12.81 -7.53
CA SER A 96 -18.34 -12.15 -6.27
C SER A 96 -18.16 -10.61 -6.22
N PHE A 97 -18.15 -9.93 -7.38
CA PHE A 97 -17.97 -8.48 -7.46
C PHE A 97 -19.09 -7.71 -6.76
N VAL A 98 -18.75 -6.50 -6.34
CA VAL A 98 -19.67 -5.55 -5.70
C VAL A 98 -19.76 -4.32 -6.60
N PHE A 99 -20.97 -3.80 -6.77
CA PHE A 99 -21.25 -2.71 -7.70
C PHE A 99 -21.89 -1.54 -6.97
N GLY A 100 -21.59 -0.32 -7.40
CA GLY A 100 -22.34 0.88 -7.12
C GLY A 100 -23.21 1.26 -8.32
N VAL A 101 -24.27 2.02 -8.09
CA VAL A 101 -25.13 2.56 -9.15
C VAL A 101 -24.76 4.02 -9.36
N ALA A 102 -24.24 4.35 -10.54
CA ALA A 102 -23.94 5.73 -10.91
C ALA A 102 -25.22 6.50 -11.25
N GLU A 103 -26.10 5.87 -12.01
CA GLU A 103 -27.37 6.45 -12.46
C GLU A 103 -28.45 5.37 -12.56
N LYS A 104 -29.69 5.77 -12.26
CA LYS A 104 -30.89 4.96 -12.38
C LYS A 104 -31.79 5.58 -13.44
N TYR A 105 -32.16 4.76 -14.42
CA TYR A 105 -33.01 5.13 -15.54
C TYR A 105 -34.35 4.42 -15.37
N THR A 106 -35.42 5.19 -15.19
CA THR A 106 -36.79 4.67 -15.22
C THR A 106 -37.33 4.85 -16.63
N THR A 107 -37.71 3.75 -17.26
CA THR A 107 -38.17 3.73 -18.65
C THR A 107 -39.53 3.05 -18.74
N GLU A 108 -40.17 3.13 -19.91
CA GLU A 108 -41.46 2.46 -20.16
C GLU A 108 -41.42 0.94 -19.96
N LYS A 109 -40.24 0.30 -20.07
CA LYS A 109 -40.08 -1.16 -19.96
C LYS A 109 -39.42 -1.61 -18.65
N GLY A 110 -39.13 -0.68 -17.74
CA GLY A 110 -38.64 -0.96 -16.40
C GLY A 110 -37.51 -0.04 -15.96
N THR A 111 -36.81 -0.45 -14.90
CA THR A 111 -35.68 0.31 -14.36
C THR A 111 -34.35 -0.32 -14.77
N PHE A 112 -33.41 0.52 -15.19
CA PHE A 112 -32.06 0.14 -15.58
C PHE A 112 -31.04 0.92 -14.76
N TYR A 113 -29.95 0.27 -14.38
CA TYR A 113 -28.84 0.88 -13.67
C TYR A 113 -27.65 1.01 -14.59
N HIS A 114 -27.00 2.18 -14.56
CA HIS A 114 -25.62 2.31 -14.98
C HIS A 114 -24.73 1.97 -13.78
N VAL A 115 -23.93 0.92 -13.90
CA VAL A 115 -23.18 0.34 -12.77
C VAL A 115 -21.67 0.54 -12.89
N VAL A 116 -21.05 0.67 -11.73
CA VAL A 116 -19.61 0.78 -11.56
C VAL A 116 -19.15 -0.29 -10.56
N GLU A 117 -18.10 -1.03 -10.89
CA GLU A 117 -17.49 -1.99 -9.97
C GLU A 117 -16.76 -1.28 -8.82
N TYR A 118 -16.83 -1.84 -7.61
CA TYR A 118 -16.04 -1.38 -6.47
C TYR A 118 -14.56 -1.70 -6.69
N GLN A 119 -13.71 -0.71 -6.47
CA GLN A 119 -12.28 -0.78 -6.77
C GLN A 119 -11.41 -0.66 -5.51
N SER A 120 -10.23 -1.26 -5.58
CA SER A 120 -9.18 -1.17 -4.56
C SER A 120 -7.82 -0.99 -5.24
N ASN A 121 -7.29 0.23 -5.25
CA ASN A 121 -6.02 0.53 -5.94
C ASN A 121 -4.76 0.07 -5.20
N GLY A 122 -4.89 -0.49 -4.00
CA GLY A 122 -3.77 -1.10 -3.29
C GLY A 122 -2.56 -0.16 -3.18
N LEU A 123 -1.39 -0.63 -3.65
CA LEU A 123 -0.14 0.13 -3.62
C LEU A 123 0.06 1.03 -4.85
N ASP A 124 -0.68 0.86 -5.94
CA ASP A 124 -0.56 1.64 -7.19
C ASP A 124 -1.21 3.03 -7.06
N ASN A 125 -1.03 3.65 -5.89
CA ASN A 125 -1.94 4.64 -5.35
C ASN A 125 -1.58 6.06 -5.80
N GLU A 126 -2.31 6.60 -6.77
CA GLU A 126 -2.60 8.03 -6.77
C GLU A 126 -3.75 8.28 -5.79
N ARG A 127 -3.50 9.06 -4.72
CA ARG A 127 -4.59 9.66 -3.92
C ARG A 127 -5.56 10.28 -4.91
N HIS A 128 -6.78 9.73 -5.01
CA HIS A 128 -7.76 10.15 -6.01
C HIS A 128 -7.81 11.68 -6.07
N PRO A 129 -7.38 12.33 -7.17
CA PRO A 129 -8.03 13.56 -7.53
C PRO A 129 -9.47 13.13 -7.83
N SER A 130 -10.42 13.75 -7.16
CA SER A 130 -11.87 13.58 -7.32
C SER A 130 -12.37 13.65 -8.79
N ASN A 131 -11.48 13.92 -9.75
CA ASN A 131 -11.73 14.09 -11.18
C ASN A 131 -10.90 13.16 -12.09
N SER A 132 -10.27 12.09 -11.59
CA SER A 132 -9.40 11.28 -12.46
C SER A 132 -10.20 10.52 -13.53
N LYS A 133 -9.66 10.51 -14.77
CA LYS A 133 -10.15 9.70 -15.89
C LYS A 133 -10.16 8.18 -15.59
N PHE A 134 -9.62 7.77 -14.44
CA PHE A 134 -9.55 6.39 -13.96
C PHE A 134 -10.93 5.77 -13.71
N ILE A 135 -11.87 6.52 -13.10
CA ILE A 135 -13.27 6.06 -12.89
C ILE A 135 -13.94 5.76 -14.25
N LYS A 136 -13.62 6.54 -15.29
CA LYS A 136 -14.16 6.34 -16.64
C LYS A 136 -13.60 5.10 -17.35
N PHE A 137 -12.41 4.59 -16.99
CA PHE A 137 -11.72 3.56 -17.77
C PHE A 137 -11.79 2.15 -17.16
N TRP A 138 -11.72 2.00 -15.83
CA TRP A 138 -11.57 0.67 -15.21
C TRP A 138 -12.79 0.17 -14.43
N GLY A 139 -13.66 1.05 -13.93
CA GLY A 139 -14.81 0.66 -13.11
C GLY A 139 -16.15 0.58 -13.85
N ASN A 140 -16.27 1.21 -15.02
CA ASN A 140 -17.56 1.31 -15.72
C ASN A 140 -17.90 -0.02 -16.42
N LEU A 141 -18.95 -0.70 -15.95
CA LEU A 141 -19.42 -1.97 -16.52
C LEU A 141 -20.69 -1.81 -17.36
N GLY A 142 -21.13 -0.57 -17.61
CA GLY A 142 -22.29 -0.28 -18.44
C GLY A 142 -23.62 -0.52 -17.73
N TYR A 143 -24.61 -0.96 -18.49
CA TYR A 143 -26.03 -0.89 -18.12
C TYR A 143 -26.60 -2.29 -17.89
N VAL A 144 -27.44 -2.41 -16.86
CA VAL A 144 -28.09 -3.67 -16.44
C VAL A 144 -29.52 -3.38 -15.99
N LYS A 145 -30.42 -4.37 -16.10
CA LYS A 145 -31.77 -4.24 -15.55
C LYS A 145 -31.73 -4.27 -14.03
N ALA A 146 -32.47 -3.39 -13.36
CA ALA A 146 -32.47 -3.30 -11.90
C ALA A 146 -32.88 -4.61 -11.21
N SER A 147 -33.80 -5.37 -11.81
CA SER A 147 -34.25 -6.68 -11.31
C SER A 147 -33.15 -7.75 -11.28
N ASP A 148 -32.07 -7.57 -12.04
CA ASP A 148 -30.93 -8.49 -12.08
C ASP A 148 -29.90 -8.17 -10.99
N MET A 149 -30.16 -7.14 -10.18
CA MET A 149 -29.29 -6.67 -9.11
C MET A 149 -30.02 -6.76 -7.77
N LYS A 150 -29.30 -7.13 -6.71
CA LYS A 150 -29.79 -7.14 -5.33
C LYS A 150 -28.92 -6.27 -4.45
N ARG A 151 -29.55 -5.57 -3.51
CA ARG A 151 -28.82 -4.80 -2.49
C ARG A 151 -27.93 -5.73 -1.68
N PHE A 152 -26.74 -5.25 -1.36
CA PHE A 152 -25.74 -6.00 -0.64
C PHE A 152 -25.11 -5.10 0.42
N ASN A 153 -24.87 -5.64 1.61
CA ASN A 153 -24.21 -4.91 2.70
C ASN A 153 -22.78 -5.46 2.85
N PRO A 154 -21.75 -4.71 2.45
CA PRO A 154 -20.36 -5.18 2.55
C PRO A 154 -19.87 -5.28 4.00
N ILE A 155 -20.48 -4.50 4.90
CA ILE A 155 -20.28 -4.48 6.35
C ILE A 155 -21.55 -5.01 7.03
N ASN A 156 -21.41 -6.08 7.82
CA ASN A 156 -22.52 -6.65 8.60
C ASN A 156 -22.73 -5.92 9.91
N SER A 157 -21.65 -5.46 10.53
CA SER A 157 -21.69 -4.71 11.79
C SER A 157 -20.52 -3.73 11.87
N GLU A 158 -20.78 -2.57 12.46
CA GLU A 158 -19.76 -1.58 12.82
C GLU A 158 -20.12 -1.00 14.19
N TRP A 159 -19.13 -0.83 15.06
CA TRP A 159 -19.32 -0.19 16.36
C TRP A 159 -18.11 0.67 16.73
N THR A 160 -18.36 1.61 17.63
CA THR A 160 -17.31 2.43 18.26
C THR A 160 -17.02 1.88 19.64
N TYR A 161 -15.76 1.76 20.01
CA TYR A 161 -15.41 1.35 21.36
C TYR A 161 -15.67 2.49 22.34
N GLN A 162 -16.32 2.18 23.48
CA GLN A 162 -16.51 3.13 24.57
C GLN A 162 -15.18 3.68 25.11
N LYS A 163 -14.15 2.83 25.15
CA LYS A 163 -12.77 3.20 25.50
C LYS A 163 -11.83 2.77 24.40
N LYS A 164 -10.90 3.65 24.02
CA LYS A 164 -9.87 3.38 23.02
C LYS A 164 -9.07 2.13 23.39
N GLN A 165 -8.97 1.17 22.49
CA GLN A 165 -8.26 -0.09 22.72
C GLN A 165 -6.79 0.06 22.31
N PRO A 166 -5.80 -0.18 23.19
CA PRO A 166 -4.39 0.02 22.85
C PRO A 166 -3.89 -1.09 21.92
N TYR A 167 -3.10 -0.71 20.92
CA TYR A 167 -2.45 -1.63 19.98
C TYR A 167 -1.03 -1.16 19.61
N TYR A 168 -0.22 -2.09 19.09
CA TYR A 168 1.05 -1.76 18.45
C TYR A 168 1.38 -2.71 17.29
N ILE A 169 2.25 -2.26 16.38
CA ILE A 169 2.66 -3.06 15.21
C ILE A 169 3.78 -4.02 15.60
N ALA A 170 3.55 -5.33 15.39
CA ALA A 170 4.57 -6.36 15.50
C ALA A 170 5.21 -6.67 14.14
N LYS A 171 4.41 -7.01 13.13
CA LYS A 171 4.85 -7.36 11.77
C LYS A 171 4.45 -6.25 10.78
N PRO A 172 5.37 -5.38 10.34
CA PRO A 172 5.04 -4.17 9.56
C PRO A 172 4.72 -4.43 8.08
N TYR A 173 4.85 -5.66 7.60
CA TYR A 173 4.53 -6.03 6.22
C TYR A 173 3.34 -7.01 6.16
N GLY A 174 2.73 -7.15 4.99
CA GLY A 174 1.58 -8.05 4.74
C GLY A 174 0.19 -7.45 5.00
N HIS A 175 0.07 -6.39 5.81
CA HIS A 175 -1.16 -5.59 5.93
C HIS A 175 -0.87 -4.10 5.79
N ARG A 176 -1.93 -3.33 5.54
CA ARG A 176 -1.91 -1.91 5.21
C ARG A 176 -3.10 -1.21 5.87
N ILE A 177 -3.01 0.11 6.03
CA ILE A 177 -4.08 0.92 6.61
C ILE A 177 -4.82 1.59 5.46
N TRP A 178 -6.12 1.37 5.38
CA TRP A 178 -6.99 1.78 4.29
C TRP A 178 -7.90 2.94 4.70
N ASN A 179 -8.35 3.74 3.74
CA ASN A 179 -9.37 4.77 3.99
C ASN A 179 -10.70 4.18 4.49
N ARG A 180 -11.06 2.99 3.99
CA ARG A 180 -12.18 2.12 4.39
C ARG A 180 -11.74 0.66 4.24
N PRO A 181 -12.38 -0.32 4.92
CA PRO A 181 -12.10 -1.72 4.66
C PRO A 181 -12.21 -2.01 3.14
N PRO A 182 -11.27 -2.76 2.52
CA PRO A 182 -11.23 -2.93 1.07
C PRO A 182 -12.55 -3.44 0.51
N TYR A 183 -13.00 -2.87 -0.62
CA TYR A 183 -14.24 -3.23 -1.31
C TYR A 183 -15.53 -3.08 -0.47
N THR A 184 -15.60 -2.09 0.43
CA THR A 184 -16.83 -1.80 1.19
C THR A 184 -17.51 -0.49 0.81
N VAL A 185 -16.86 0.30 -0.04
CA VAL A 185 -17.35 1.51 -0.69
C VAL A 185 -16.83 1.48 -2.13
N HIS A 186 -17.33 2.36 -3.01
CA HIS A 186 -16.94 2.35 -4.42
C HIS A 186 -15.42 2.40 -4.61
N TYR A 187 -14.72 3.22 -3.84
CA TYR A 187 -13.28 3.37 -3.96
C TYR A 187 -12.54 3.26 -2.64
N THR A 188 -11.63 2.28 -2.57
CA THR A 188 -10.77 2.04 -1.41
C THR A 188 -9.30 2.11 -1.78
N TYR A 189 -8.48 2.68 -0.90
CA TYR A 189 -7.06 2.86 -1.13
C TYR A 189 -6.26 2.79 0.17
N ILE A 190 -4.96 2.49 0.04
CA ILE A 190 -4.03 2.50 1.17
C ILE A 190 -3.83 3.96 1.60
N SER A 191 -4.29 4.28 2.79
CA SER A 191 -4.11 5.60 3.40
C SER A 191 -2.77 5.74 4.12
N HIS A 192 -2.23 4.65 4.70
CA HIS A 192 -0.97 4.63 5.42
C HIS A 192 -0.30 3.24 5.39
N VAL A 193 1.03 3.22 5.55
CA VAL A 193 1.84 2.01 5.72
C VAL A 193 2.35 1.85 7.15
N LEU A 194 2.75 0.63 7.54
CA LEU A 194 3.07 0.32 8.93
C LEU A 194 4.54 0.56 9.31
N ASP A 195 5.44 0.67 8.32
CA ASP A 195 6.89 0.81 8.48
C ASP A 195 7.30 1.89 9.50
N ARG A 196 6.62 3.04 9.46
CA ARG A 196 6.89 4.21 10.33
C ARG A 196 6.15 4.16 11.66
N LEU A 197 5.32 3.15 11.88
CA LEU A 197 4.46 3.01 13.07
C LEU A 197 4.95 1.94 14.05
N THR A 198 6.04 1.22 13.75
CA THR A 198 6.57 0.11 14.58
C THR A 198 7.06 0.51 15.97
N THR A 199 7.22 1.81 16.24
CA THR A 199 7.58 2.37 17.56
C THR A 199 6.51 3.25 18.15
N THR A 200 5.31 3.23 17.59
CA THR A 200 4.23 4.15 17.94
C THR A 200 3.15 3.40 18.70
N GLN A 201 2.67 4.00 19.78
CA GLN A 201 1.44 3.53 20.43
C GLN A 201 0.24 3.90 19.55
N LEU A 202 -0.56 2.90 19.21
CA LEU A 202 -1.78 3.04 18.43
C LEU A 202 -3.00 2.73 19.29
N TYR A 203 -4.16 3.19 18.84
CA TYR A 203 -5.42 2.96 19.50
C TYR A 203 -6.49 2.64 18.46
N ALA A 204 -7.24 1.57 18.69
CA ALA A 204 -8.45 1.30 17.93
C ALA A 204 -9.62 2.06 18.54
N THR A 205 -10.38 2.75 17.69
CA THR A 205 -11.57 3.52 18.10
C THR A 205 -12.87 2.95 17.56
N LYS A 206 -12.81 2.24 16.43
CA LYS A 206 -13.93 1.51 15.84
C LYS A 206 -13.53 0.12 15.39
N GLU A 207 -14.51 -0.75 15.25
CA GLU A 207 -14.38 -2.07 14.63
C GLU A 207 -15.56 -2.31 13.69
N ALA A 208 -15.27 -2.95 12.55
CA ALA A 208 -16.26 -3.33 11.55
C ALA A 208 -16.01 -4.78 11.11
N VAL A 209 -17.09 -5.53 10.92
CA VAL A 209 -17.08 -6.91 10.44
C VAL A 209 -17.63 -6.91 9.02
N LYS A 210 -16.79 -7.29 8.06
CA LYS A 210 -17.20 -7.47 6.68
C LYS A 210 -18.17 -8.65 6.55
N HIS A 211 -18.94 -8.68 5.47
CA HIS A 211 -19.86 -9.78 5.14
C HIS A 211 -19.22 -11.17 5.15
N ASN A 212 -17.90 -11.26 4.90
CA ASN A 212 -17.13 -12.50 4.88
C ASN A 212 -16.52 -12.83 6.26
N GLY A 213 -16.97 -12.17 7.33
CA GLY A 213 -16.45 -12.35 8.70
C GLY A 213 -15.10 -11.70 8.97
N SER A 214 -14.50 -10.99 8.01
CA SER A 214 -13.20 -10.32 8.24
C SER A 214 -13.37 -9.09 9.12
N HIS A 215 -12.61 -9.03 10.22
CA HIS A 215 -12.62 -7.89 11.15
C HIS A 215 -11.62 -6.82 10.74
N TYR A 216 -12.06 -5.57 10.75
CA TYR A 216 -11.23 -4.39 10.53
C TYR A 216 -11.39 -3.42 11.69
N ILE A 217 -10.31 -2.77 12.10
CA ILE A 217 -10.36 -1.76 13.15
C ILE A 217 -9.80 -0.42 12.66
N TYR A 218 -10.43 0.66 13.10
CA TYR A 218 -9.98 2.01 12.78
C TYR A 218 -8.94 2.47 13.78
N LEU A 219 -7.76 2.84 13.29
CA LEU A 219 -6.60 3.20 14.09
C LEU A 219 -6.37 4.71 14.15
N GLU A 220 -5.91 5.14 15.32
CA GLU A 220 -5.38 6.47 15.60
C GLU A 220 -4.07 6.35 16.39
N THR A 221 -3.21 7.36 16.29
CA THR A 221 -2.03 7.45 17.16
C THR A 221 -2.42 7.97 18.55
N ALA A 222 -1.53 7.80 19.54
CA ALA A 222 -1.70 8.38 20.88
C ALA A 222 -1.96 9.90 20.89
N LYS A 223 -1.48 10.63 19.87
CA LYS A 223 -1.66 12.08 19.73
C LYS A 223 -2.93 12.46 18.93
N GLY A 224 -3.82 11.50 18.66
CA GLY A 224 -5.08 11.75 17.96
C GLY A 224 -4.98 11.83 16.43
N ARG A 225 -3.79 11.66 15.82
CA ARG A 225 -3.69 11.52 14.36
C ARG A 225 -4.47 10.30 13.90
N LYS A 226 -5.50 10.53 13.08
CA LYS A 226 -6.31 9.51 12.41
C LYS A 226 -5.50 8.80 11.32
N LEU A 227 -5.54 7.48 11.28
CA LEU A 227 -4.79 6.69 10.31
C LEU A 227 -5.72 6.01 9.30
N GLY A 228 -6.71 5.23 9.74
CA GLY A 228 -7.60 4.48 8.86
C GLY A 228 -7.89 3.07 9.35
N TRP A 229 -8.46 2.23 8.49
CA TRP A 229 -8.89 0.87 8.77
C TRP A 229 -7.80 -0.16 8.46
N ILE A 230 -7.51 -1.05 9.40
CA ILE A 230 -6.59 -2.17 9.19
C ILE A 230 -7.29 -3.49 9.50
N TYR A 231 -6.92 -4.54 8.78
CA TYR A 231 -7.35 -5.89 9.12
C TYR A 231 -6.84 -6.30 10.52
N LYS A 232 -7.75 -6.79 11.36
CA LYS A 232 -7.49 -7.16 12.76
C LYS A 232 -6.80 -8.53 12.83
N SER A 233 -5.51 -8.53 12.50
CA SER A 233 -4.65 -9.73 12.57
C SER A 233 -3.73 -9.68 13.79
N PRO A 234 -3.81 -10.63 14.74
CA PRO A 234 -2.94 -10.64 15.92
C PRO A 234 -1.46 -10.87 15.58
N LYS A 235 -1.15 -11.33 14.36
CA LYS A 235 0.23 -11.49 13.87
C LYS A 235 0.88 -10.14 13.53
N THR A 236 0.09 -9.19 13.05
CA THR A 236 0.57 -7.85 12.63
C THR A 236 0.31 -6.81 13.69
N LEU A 237 -0.87 -6.84 14.30
CA LEU A 237 -1.37 -5.84 15.22
C LEU A 237 -1.67 -6.48 16.56
N VAL A 238 -0.87 -6.14 17.57
CA VAL A 238 -0.93 -6.77 18.90
C VAL A 238 -1.70 -5.87 19.85
N ALA A 239 -2.72 -6.43 20.49
CA ALA A 239 -3.47 -5.74 21.55
C ALA A 239 -2.55 -5.50 22.76
N GLY A 240 -2.58 -4.27 23.28
CA GLY A 240 -1.81 -3.85 24.44
C GLY A 240 -0.95 -2.61 24.23
N LYS A 241 -0.28 -2.21 25.30
CA LYS A 241 0.61 -1.04 25.29
C LYS A 241 1.95 -1.39 24.65
N TYR A 242 2.40 -0.55 23.74
CA TYR A 242 3.72 -0.62 23.15
C TYR A 242 4.80 -0.49 24.23
N ARG A 243 5.73 -1.43 24.22
CA ARG A 243 6.98 -1.36 24.96
C ARG A 243 8.12 -1.31 23.96
N ASP A 244 9.15 -0.50 24.20
CA ASP A 244 10.35 -0.52 23.36
C ASP A 244 11.09 -1.87 23.50
N ALA A 245 11.59 -2.40 22.38
CA ALA A 245 12.26 -3.69 22.35
C ALA A 245 13.53 -3.72 23.21
N SER A 246 14.27 -2.60 23.32
CA SER A 246 15.44 -2.52 24.20
C SER A 246 15.04 -2.61 25.67
N LYS A 247 13.94 -1.96 26.07
CA LYS A 247 13.43 -2.04 27.45
C LYS A 247 12.90 -3.43 27.80
N GLN A 248 12.44 -4.21 26.82
CA GLN A 248 11.92 -5.55 27.05
C GLN A 248 13.01 -6.63 27.02
N LEU A 249 14.00 -6.50 26.12
CA LEU A 249 14.96 -7.57 25.83
C LEU A 249 16.38 -7.28 26.36
N LEU A 250 16.67 -6.03 26.75
CA LEU A 250 17.95 -5.63 27.35
C LEU A 250 17.75 -5.07 28.76
N THR A 251 17.91 -5.94 29.75
CA THR A 251 18.08 -5.53 31.15
C THR A 251 19.52 -5.07 31.38
N LEU A 252 19.68 -3.90 32.01
CA LEU A 252 20.98 -3.37 32.43
C LEU A 252 21.27 -3.81 33.87
N LYS A 253 22.53 -4.17 34.13
CA LYS A 253 23.07 -4.41 35.46
C LYS A 253 23.79 -3.16 35.96
N LYS A 254 24.04 -3.09 37.27
CA LYS A 254 24.75 -1.97 37.90
C LYS A 254 26.10 -1.70 37.21
N GLY A 255 26.28 -0.46 36.75
CA GLY A 255 27.48 0.01 36.05
C GLY A 255 27.59 -0.41 34.58
N GLU A 256 26.54 -0.96 33.98
CA GLU A 256 26.45 -1.09 32.54
C GLU A 256 25.80 0.15 31.91
N THR A 257 26.25 0.52 30.72
CA THR A 257 25.69 1.64 29.95
C THR A 257 25.14 1.16 28.62
N LYS A 258 24.10 1.81 28.11
CA LYS A 258 23.46 1.50 26.82
C LYS A 258 23.58 2.69 25.87
N LYS A 259 24.05 2.46 24.64
CA LYS A 259 23.96 3.42 23.54
C LYS A 259 22.95 2.93 22.50
N THR A 260 22.08 3.84 22.05
CA THR A 260 21.07 3.57 21.02
C THR A 260 21.52 4.18 19.70
N HIS A 261 21.33 3.43 18.61
CA HIS A 261 21.57 3.87 17.24
C HIS A 261 20.34 3.55 16.40
N ILE A 262 19.91 4.51 15.58
CA ILE A 262 18.75 4.39 14.70
C ILE A 262 19.20 4.78 13.30
N GLN A 263 18.90 3.95 12.29
CA GLN A 263 19.15 4.28 10.88
C GLN A 263 18.43 5.58 10.52
N SER A 264 19.02 6.45 9.70
CA SER A 264 18.33 7.66 9.26
C SER A 264 17.14 7.32 8.34
N LYS A 265 16.07 8.13 8.35
CA LYS A 265 14.95 7.95 7.40
C LYS A 265 15.41 8.10 5.94
N LYS A 266 16.31 9.04 5.66
CA LYS A 266 16.86 9.28 4.32
C LYS A 266 17.53 8.03 3.74
N SER A 267 18.27 7.29 4.57
CA SER A 267 19.02 6.10 4.15
C SER A 267 18.16 4.82 4.07
N THR A 268 16.85 4.90 4.19
CA THR A 268 15.92 3.80 3.85
C THR A 268 15.25 4.01 2.49
N ASN A 269 15.69 5.02 1.73
CA ASN A 269 15.13 5.46 0.43
C ASN A 269 13.65 5.86 0.46
N ASN A 270 12.96 5.78 1.61
CA ASN A 270 11.53 6.06 1.75
C ASN A 270 10.65 5.29 0.75
N LEU A 271 11.06 4.07 0.39
CA LEU A 271 10.32 3.20 -0.51
C LEU A 271 9.54 2.14 0.26
N VAL A 272 8.36 1.81 -0.24
CA VAL A 272 7.49 0.73 0.23
C VAL A 272 7.43 -0.32 -0.87
N SER A 273 7.55 -1.60 -0.51
CA SER A 273 7.29 -2.69 -1.43
C SER A 273 6.09 -3.52 -0.96
N LYS A 274 5.72 -4.52 -1.77
CA LYS A 274 4.61 -5.42 -1.45
C LYS A 274 4.99 -6.36 -0.30
N ASN A 275 6.18 -6.94 -0.35
CA ASN A 275 6.53 -8.08 0.49
C ASN A 275 7.37 -7.71 1.72
N ASP A 276 8.09 -6.58 1.70
CA ASP A 276 9.00 -6.18 2.77
C ASP A 276 8.77 -4.76 3.28
N SER A 277 9.29 -4.47 4.48
CA SER A 277 9.30 -3.14 5.09
C SER A 277 10.61 -2.42 4.82
N ILE A 278 10.82 -2.04 3.55
CA ILE A 278 12.06 -1.38 3.08
C ILE A 278 12.27 -0.02 3.78
N SER A 279 11.19 0.70 4.06
CA SER A 279 11.24 2.02 4.69
C SER A 279 11.47 1.96 6.20
N MET A 280 11.31 0.82 6.85
CA MET A 280 11.51 0.74 8.29
C MET A 280 12.97 1.00 8.68
N GLN A 281 13.18 1.88 9.67
CA GLN A 281 14.52 2.15 10.21
C GLN A 281 15.01 0.96 11.05
N GLN A 282 16.19 0.45 10.70
CA GLN A 282 16.95 -0.45 11.57
C GLN A 282 17.33 0.25 12.88
N ARG A 283 17.46 -0.52 13.95
CA ARG A 283 17.88 -0.02 15.27
C ARG A 283 18.93 -0.95 15.86
N ALA A 284 19.91 -0.38 16.54
CA ALA A 284 20.91 -1.14 17.28
C ALA A 284 21.09 -0.55 18.69
N TYR A 285 21.16 -1.43 19.68
CA TYR A 285 21.39 -1.08 21.06
C TYR A 285 22.65 -1.79 21.54
N ILE A 286 23.62 -1.03 22.06
CA ILE A 286 24.93 -1.54 22.47
C ILE A 286 25.07 -1.34 23.97
N VAL A 287 25.26 -2.44 24.69
CA VAL A 287 25.51 -2.44 26.13
C VAL A 287 26.99 -2.65 26.41
N ARG A 288 27.58 -1.74 27.18
CA ARG A 288 28.96 -1.83 27.66
C ARG A 288 28.99 -2.08 29.16
N ASN A 289 29.99 -2.81 29.64
CA ASN A 289 30.26 -2.95 31.07
C ASN A 289 31.03 -1.73 31.63
N LYS A 290 31.33 -1.76 32.93
CA LYS A 290 32.16 -0.77 33.64
C LYS A 290 33.55 -0.56 33.03
N LYS A 291 34.10 -1.57 32.33
CA LYS A 291 35.39 -1.50 31.62
C LYS A 291 35.24 -0.99 30.17
N HIS A 292 34.10 -0.39 29.84
CA HIS A 292 33.72 0.08 28.50
C HIS A 292 33.78 -0.98 27.39
N LYS A 293 33.79 -2.27 27.73
CA LYS A 293 33.77 -3.37 26.75
C LYS A 293 32.33 -3.69 26.36
N ILE A 294 32.08 -3.89 25.07
CA ILE A 294 30.77 -4.34 24.56
C ILE A 294 30.51 -5.76 25.05
N ILE A 295 29.41 -5.94 25.79
CA ILE A 295 29.03 -7.24 26.37
C ILE A 295 27.73 -7.77 25.80
N ARG A 296 26.84 -6.89 25.31
CA ARG A 296 25.57 -7.28 24.68
C ARG A 296 25.21 -6.29 23.58
N VAL A 297 24.64 -6.81 22.51
CA VAL A 297 23.99 -5.99 21.48
C VAL A 297 22.59 -6.53 21.20
N LEU A 298 21.67 -5.64 20.84
CA LEU A 298 20.37 -5.98 20.29
C LEU A 298 20.21 -5.22 18.98
N VAL A 299 20.00 -5.95 17.89
CA VAL A 299 19.68 -5.39 16.58
C VAL A 299 18.20 -5.61 16.31
N ILE A 300 17.51 -4.60 15.81
CA ILE A 300 16.18 -4.71 15.21
C ILE A 300 16.34 -4.46 13.71
N GLY A 301 16.03 -5.48 12.90
CA GLY A 301 16.08 -5.41 11.44
C GLY A 301 15.01 -4.50 10.84
N ASN A 302 15.02 -4.34 9.52
CA ASN A 302 14.01 -3.59 8.77
C ASN A 302 12.64 -4.31 8.70
N ASP A 303 12.53 -5.52 9.24
CA ASP A 303 11.27 -6.25 9.39
C ASP A 303 10.73 -6.20 10.83
N ASN A 304 11.38 -5.46 11.74
CA ASN A 304 11.05 -5.38 13.17
C ASN A 304 11.41 -6.62 14.01
N ARG A 305 12.12 -7.62 13.49
CA ARG A 305 12.57 -8.76 14.30
C ARG A 305 13.82 -8.44 15.13
N PRO A 306 13.83 -8.79 16.42
CA PRO A 306 15.01 -8.63 17.27
C PRO A 306 16.04 -9.78 17.14
N THR A 307 17.32 -9.42 17.18
CA THR A 307 18.46 -10.33 17.34
C THR A 307 19.36 -9.85 18.46
N LYS A 308 19.47 -10.63 19.54
CA LYS A 308 20.32 -10.33 20.71
C LYS A 308 21.58 -11.17 20.70
N ILE A 309 22.72 -10.55 20.97
CA ILE A 309 24.01 -11.22 20.98
C ILE A 309 24.76 -10.86 22.26
N MET A 310 25.32 -11.85 22.92
CA MET A 310 26.16 -11.71 24.10
C MET A 310 27.62 -11.94 23.73
N PHE A 311 28.51 -11.16 24.34
CA PHE A 311 29.94 -11.21 24.09
C PHE A 311 30.73 -11.38 25.38
N LYS A 312 31.84 -12.11 25.29
CA LYS A 312 32.90 -12.18 26.31
C LYS A 312 34.23 -11.94 25.60
N ASN A 313 35.02 -10.99 26.10
CA ASN A 313 36.33 -10.64 25.53
C ASN A 313 36.27 -10.36 24.01
N GLY A 314 35.20 -9.72 23.55
CA GLY A 314 35.01 -9.37 22.13
C GLY A 314 34.64 -10.55 21.21
N GLN A 315 34.37 -11.74 21.75
CA GLN A 315 33.87 -12.91 21.02
C GLN A 315 32.42 -13.20 21.39
N ALA A 316 31.62 -13.64 20.43
CA ALA A 316 30.22 -13.99 20.68
C ALA A 316 30.10 -15.30 21.48
N THR A 317 29.27 -15.30 22.52
CA THR A 317 29.06 -16.46 23.39
C THR A 317 27.62 -16.98 23.33
N LYS A 318 26.67 -16.12 22.95
CA LYS A 318 25.26 -16.49 22.78
C LYS A 318 24.61 -15.59 21.75
N LEU A 319 23.79 -16.18 20.89
CA LEU A 319 22.92 -15.50 19.94
C LEU A 319 21.47 -15.92 20.21
N ILE A 320 20.54 -14.98 20.23
CA ILE A 320 19.10 -15.23 20.37
C ILE A 320 18.37 -14.46 19.27
N ASN A 321 17.69 -15.18 18.39
CA ASN A 321 16.76 -14.61 17.42
C ASN A 321 15.34 -14.71 17.96
N TYR A 322 14.58 -13.63 17.82
CA TYR A 322 13.23 -13.50 18.33
C TYR A 322 12.21 -13.41 17.18
N SER A 323 10.98 -13.83 17.43
CA SER A 323 9.85 -13.56 16.53
C SER A 323 9.43 -12.08 16.58
N TYR A 324 8.48 -11.65 15.72
CA TYR A 324 7.89 -10.31 15.78
C TYR A 324 7.23 -9.99 17.14
N LEU A 325 6.68 -11.02 17.80
CA LEU A 325 6.12 -10.92 19.15
C LEU A 325 7.19 -10.94 20.25
N ARG A 326 8.47 -10.90 19.86
CA ARG A 326 9.64 -10.83 20.74
C ARG A 326 9.77 -12.02 21.69
N LYS A 327 9.22 -13.17 21.29
CA LYS A 327 9.47 -14.46 21.94
C LYS A 327 10.75 -15.07 21.34
N PRO A 328 11.67 -15.62 22.16
CA PRO A 328 12.84 -16.33 21.64
C PRO A 328 12.37 -17.45 20.71
N TRP A 329 12.93 -17.49 19.51
CA TRP A 329 12.61 -18.51 18.51
C TRP A 329 13.79 -19.45 18.26
N LYS A 330 15.01 -18.91 18.19
CA LYS A 330 16.25 -19.71 18.11
C LYS A 330 17.32 -19.15 19.02
N THR A 331 17.95 -20.01 19.80
CA THR A 331 19.09 -19.68 20.67
C THR A 331 20.29 -20.53 20.30
N ILE A 332 21.46 -19.90 20.13
CA ILE A 332 22.71 -20.57 19.76
C ILE A 332 23.80 -20.22 20.75
N THR A 333 24.46 -21.25 21.27
CA THR A 333 25.66 -21.18 22.14
C THR A 333 26.84 -21.95 21.56
N ASN A 334 26.66 -22.62 20.41
CA ASN A 334 27.69 -23.41 19.76
C ASN A 334 28.88 -22.53 19.33
N LYS A 335 30.05 -22.77 19.93
CA LYS A 335 31.27 -21.97 19.71
C LYS A 335 31.73 -21.96 18.25
N LYS A 336 31.63 -23.07 17.51
CA LYS A 336 32.05 -23.15 16.10
C LYS A 336 31.21 -22.22 15.22
N LYS A 337 29.88 -22.23 15.40
CA LYS A 337 28.97 -21.32 14.69
C LYS A 337 29.20 -19.86 15.08
N LEU A 338 29.39 -19.59 16.38
CA LEU A 338 29.61 -18.23 16.89
C LEU A 338 31.00 -17.64 16.56
N ARG A 339 31.94 -18.44 16.02
CA ARG A 339 33.23 -17.95 15.51
C ARG A 339 33.14 -17.33 14.12
N THR A 340 32.17 -17.74 13.29
CA THR A 340 32.10 -17.35 11.88
C THR A 340 30.74 -16.75 11.53
N HIS A 341 29.68 -17.56 11.54
CA HIS A 341 28.34 -17.13 11.19
C HIS A 341 27.25 -18.11 11.67
N TYR A 342 26.02 -17.60 11.71
CA TYR A 342 24.81 -18.40 11.89
C TYR A 342 23.66 -17.83 11.07
N THR A 343 22.89 -18.71 10.44
CA THR A 343 21.65 -18.38 9.75
C THR A 343 20.49 -18.97 10.52
N ALA A 344 19.56 -18.11 10.94
CA ALA A 344 18.25 -18.53 11.40
C ALA A 344 17.31 -18.55 10.20
N ASP A 345 17.05 -19.73 9.65
CA ASP A 345 16.12 -19.90 8.54
C ASP A 345 14.66 -19.90 9.04
N GLY A 346 13.83 -19.07 8.42
CA GLY A 346 12.44 -18.81 8.80
C GLY A 346 11.41 -19.60 7.98
N SER A 347 11.87 -20.57 7.17
CA SER A 347 11.04 -21.44 6.33
C SER A 347 9.79 -22.00 7.03
N TYR A 348 9.92 -22.51 8.26
CA TYR A 348 8.78 -23.03 9.04
C TYR A 348 7.70 -21.99 9.40
N ASN A 349 8.04 -20.70 9.42
CA ASN A 349 7.13 -19.61 9.77
C ASN A 349 6.79 -18.71 8.56
N ASN A 350 7.25 -19.08 7.37
CA ASN A 350 7.19 -18.24 6.16
C ASN A 350 7.73 -16.81 6.39
N ASP A 351 8.77 -16.69 7.21
CA ASP A 351 9.45 -15.44 7.49
C ASP A 351 10.83 -15.44 6.84
N GLY A 352 11.33 -14.26 6.45
CA GLY A 352 12.66 -14.12 5.85
C GLY A 352 13.77 -14.63 6.78
N SER A 353 14.94 -14.99 6.25
CA SER A 353 16.05 -15.48 7.09
C SER A 353 16.76 -14.33 7.81
N VAL A 354 17.37 -14.62 8.96
CA VAL A 354 18.29 -13.69 9.64
C VAL A 354 19.68 -14.31 9.67
N ARG A 355 20.65 -13.65 9.03
CA ARG A 355 22.04 -14.09 8.97
C ARG A 355 22.90 -13.22 9.88
N THR A 356 23.66 -13.85 10.76
CA THR A 356 24.59 -13.16 11.66
C THR A 356 26.01 -13.60 11.37
N LYS A 357 26.90 -12.67 11.04
CA LYS A 357 28.34 -12.89 10.82
C LYS A 357 29.14 -12.31 11.98
N PHE A 358 29.97 -13.15 12.57
CA PHE A 358 30.89 -12.78 13.65
C PHE A 358 32.28 -12.57 13.08
N TYR A 359 32.96 -11.53 13.56
CA TYR A 359 34.30 -11.21 13.10
C TYR A 359 35.35 -11.57 14.15
N SER A 360 36.54 -11.96 13.68
CA SER A 360 37.68 -12.27 14.55
C SER A 360 38.06 -11.07 15.42
N THR A 361 38.74 -11.32 16.54
CA THR A 361 39.19 -10.28 17.48
C THR A 361 40.15 -9.27 16.85
N LYS A 362 40.87 -9.67 15.80
CA LYS A 362 41.76 -8.80 15.00
C LYS A 362 41.01 -7.81 14.09
N SER A 363 39.74 -8.07 13.77
CA SER A 363 38.95 -7.17 12.92
C SER A 363 38.43 -5.95 13.68
N LYS A 364 38.35 -4.78 13.03
CA LYS A 364 37.64 -3.59 13.55
C LYS A 364 36.13 -3.84 13.69
N LYS A 365 35.55 -4.74 12.89
CA LYS A 365 34.14 -5.14 12.98
C LYS A 365 33.96 -6.13 14.13
N LEU A 366 32.84 -6.03 14.83
CA LEU A 366 32.46 -6.97 15.89
C LEU A 366 31.50 -8.02 15.33
N VAL A 367 30.39 -7.55 14.75
CA VAL A 367 29.32 -8.41 14.23
C VAL A 367 28.56 -7.69 13.14
N GLN A 368 28.03 -8.45 12.19
CA GLN A 368 27.07 -7.98 11.20
C GLN A 368 25.81 -8.84 11.29
N VAL A 369 24.65 -8.19 11.40
CA VAL A 369 23.34 -8.85 11.35
C VAL A 369 22.66 -8.42 10.05
N MET A 370 22.16 -9.39 9.30
CA MET A 370 21.46 -9.19 8.04
C MET A 370 20.07 -9.81 8.11
N THR A 371 19.05 -9.00 7.89
CA THR A 371 17.69 -9.46 7.61
C THR A 371 17.58 -9.64 6.10
N VAL A 372 17.15 -10.82 5.67
CA VAL A 372 16.93 -11.15 4.25
C VAL A 372 15.43 -11.31 4.03
N GLY A 373 14.82 -10.32 3.38
CA GLY A 373 13.44 -10.38 2.90
C GLY A 373 13.36 -10.85 1.45
N TRP A 374 12.16 -10.73 0.88
CA TRP A 374 11.88 -11.11 -0.51
C TRP A 374 12.29 -10.03 -1.51
N ASP A 375 12.03 -8.78 -1.17
CA ASP A 375 12.22 -7.59 -1.99
C ASP A 375 13.47 -6.80 -1.54
N ALA A 376 13.96 -7.00 -0.32
CA ALA A 376 15.11 -6.27 0.19
C ALA A 376 15.89 -7.05 1.23
N TYR A 377 17.16 -6.68 1.39
CA TYR A 377 17.94 -7.07 2.57
C TYR A 377 18.48 -5.84 3.28
N ALA A 378 18.58 -5.95 4.60
CA ALA A 378 19.09 -4.89 5.45
C ALA A 378 20.21 -5.41 6.32
N THR A 379 21.31 -4.66 6.38
CA THR A 379 22.48 -5.01 7.17
C THR A 379 22.77 -3.96 8.25
N THR A 380 23.00 -4.44 9.46
CA THR A 380 23.50 -3.68 10.59
C THR A 380 24.88 -4.20 10.95
N THR A 381 25.93 -3.38 10.73
CA THR A 381 27.31 -3.69 11.11
C THR A 381 27.68 -2.93 12.37
N ILE A 382 28.08 -3.65 13.41
CA ILE A 382 28.55 -3.09 14.68
C ILE A 382 30.08 -3.22 14.74
N TYR A 383 30.76 -2.13 15.04
CA TYR A 383 32.21 -2.07 15.19
C TYR A 383 32.62 -2.27 16.65
N ARG A 384 33.88 -2.64 16.91
CA ARG A 384 34.37 -2.90 18.28
C ARG A 384 34.39 -1.65 19.16
N ASN A 385 34.55 -0.47 18.56
CA ASN A 385 34.38 0.81 19.25
C ASN A 385 32.90 1.16 19.53
N GLY A 386 31.97 0.37 18.98
CA GLY A 386 30.53 0.52 19.07
C GLY A 386 29.93 1.59 18.17
N ASN A 387 30.62 1.99 17.11
CA ASN A 387 29.98 2.63 15.96
C ASN A 387 29.09 1.61 15.24
N VAL A 388 28.05 2.10 14.56
CA VAL A 388 27.10 1.27 13.83
C VAL A 388 26.93 1.82 12.42
N LYS A 389 27.02 0.94 11.42
CA LYS A 389 26.65 1.23 10.04
C LYS A 389 25.40 0.46 9.67
N PHE A 390 24.40 1.17 9.17
CA PHE A 390 23.18 0.60 8.62
C PHE A 390 23.22 0.68 7.09
N ALA A 391 22.69 -0.33 6.42
CA ALA A 391 22.40 -0.28 4.99
C ALA A 391 21.10 -1.06 4.72
N THR A 392 20.30 -0.57 3.79
CA THR A 392 19.13 -1.26 3.25
C THR A 392 19.30 -1.25 1.74
N VAL A 393 19.21 -2.42 1.10
CA VAL A 393 19.40 -2.57 -0.33
C VAL A 393 18.15 -3.21 -0.92
N SER A 394 17.61 -2.56 -1.95
CA SER A 394 16.53 -3.05 -2.79
C SER A 394 17.07 -3.22 -4.22
N PRO A 395 16.87 -4.37 -4.88
CA PRO A 395 17.07 -4.53 -6.31
C PRO A 395 16.40 -3.43 -7.14
N LYS A 396 17.04 -3.03 -8.25
CA LYS A 396 16.57 -1.93 -9.13
C LYS A 396 15.27 -2.24 -9.88
N GLN A 397 14.95 -3.52 -10.08
CA GLN A 397 13.82 -3.97 -10.90
C GLN A 397 12.53 -4.22 -10.10
N LEU A 398 12.51 -3.88 -8.81
CA LEU A 398 11.33 -4.08 -7.97
C LEU A 398 10.39 -2.89 -8.06
N ASN A 399 9.10 -3.18 -8.25
CA ASN A 399 8.05 -2.19 -8.10
C ASN A 399 8.02 -1.72 -6.64
N THR A 400 8.40 -0.47 -6.45
CA THR A 400 8.43 0.19 -5.15
C THR A 400 7.72 1.53 -5.25
N TYR A 401 7.13 1.95 -4.15
CA TYR A 401 6.27 3.13 -4.09
C TYR A 401 6.82 4.11 -3.05
N PRO A 402 6.86 5.41 -3.35
CA PRO A 402 7.21 6.44 -2.37
C PRO A 402 6.28 6.38 -1.14
N ILE A 403 6.86 6.42 0.06
CA ILE A 403 6.06 6.43 1.30
C ILE A 403 5.15 7.67 1.40
N SER A 404 5.52 8.76 0.72
CA SER A 404 4.77 10.02 0.65
C SER A 404 3.37 9.85 0.07
N ASP A 405 3.16 8.83 -0.75
CA ASP A 405 1.86 8.55 -1.38
C ASP A 405 0.84 8.05 -0.34
N PHE A 406 1.32 7.72 0.87
CA PHE A 406 0.57 7.17 1.99
C PHE A 406 0.72 7.98 3.30
N ASP A 407 1.22 9.22 3.27
CA ASP A 407 1.57 10.00 4.49
C ASP A 407 0.78 11.29 4.70
#